data_AF-A0A538KM83-F1
#
_entry.id   AF-A0A538KM83-F1
#
_cell.length_a   1.000
_cell.length_b   1.000
_cell.length_c   1.000
_cell.angle_alpha   90.00
_cell.angle_beta   90.00
_cell.angle_gamma   90.00
#
_symmetry.space_group_name_H-M   'P 1'
#
loop_
_entity.id
_entity.type
_entity.pdbx_description
1 polymer ?
#
loop_
_entity_poly.entity_id
_entity_poly.type
_entity_poly.pdbx_seq_one_letter_code
_entity_poly.pdbx_strand_id
1 'polypeptide(L)'
;MEDPRPPLPRPPRSRWTSFVAQGLRTLHEDGNPAHRLRVEHNRNTILVHLSGEDGEGWTVLALDRSTRRWAVGEGRRQLDAATEAFERLYPAGD
;
A
#
# COMPACT_ATOMS: atom_id res chain seq x y z
N MET A 1 -27.33 -4.40 8.76
CA MET A 1 -26.84 -5.79 8.74
C MET A 1 -25.97 -5.89 7.50
N GLU A 2 -24.67 -5.61 7.61
CA GLU A 2 -23.76 -5.77 6.48
C GLU A 2 -23.60 -7.26 6.22
N ASP A 3 -23.91 -7.67 4.99
CA ASP A 3 -23.68 -9.04 4.50
C ASP A 3 -22.16 -9.30 4.52
N PRO A 4 -21.66 -10.33 5.21
CA PRO A 4 -20.23 -10.59 5.26
C PRO A 4 -19.73 -10.86 3.84
N ARG A 5 -18.86 -9.98 3.34
CA ARG A 5 -18.19 -10.15 2.05
C ARG A 5 -17.60 -11.57 1.97
N PRO A 6 -17.89 -12.33 0.89
CA PRO A 6 -17.39 -13.69 0.77
C PRO A 6 -15.86 -13.69 0.81
N PRO A 7 -15.23 -14.72 1.40
CA PRO A 7 -13.78 -14.79 1.48
C PRO A 7 -13.18 -14.81 0.07
N LEU A 8 -12.14 -14.00 -0.14
CA LEU A 8 -11.40 -14.00 -1.39
C LEU A 8 -10.79 -15.40 -1.62
N PRO A 9 -10.86 -15.93 -2.86
CA PRO A 9 -10.22 -17.20 -3.18
C PRO A 9 -8.72 -17.10 -2.89
N ARG A 10 -8.17 -18.12 -2.23
CA ARG A 10 -6.72 -18.16 -2.00
C ARG A 10 -6.02 -18.32 -3.35
N PRO A 11 -5.09 -17.43 -3.72
CA PRO A 11 -4.29 -17.64 -4.91
C PRO A 11 -3.47 -18.93 -4.79
N PRO A 12 -3.09 -19.54 -5.92
CA PRO A 12 -2.19 -20.71 -5.91
C PRO A 12 -0.89 -20.36 -5.18
N ARG A 13 -0.32 -21.34 -4.47
CA ARG A 13 0.95 -21.16 -3.75
C ARG A 13 2.07 -20.92 -4.77
N SER A 14 2.51 -19.67 -4.89
CA SER A 14 3.71 -19.28 -5.62
C SER A 14 4.90 -19.11 -4.68
N ARG A 15 6.11 -19.06 -5.22
CA ARG A 15 7.28 -18.61 -4.47
C ARG A 15 7.17 -17.10 -4.28
N TRP A 16 7.55 -16.61 -3.11
CA TRP A 16 7.68 -15.18 -2.85
C TRP A 16 8.82 -14.61 -3.70
N THR A 17 8.56 -13.50 -4.39
CA THR A 17 9.58 -12.68 -5.06
C THR A 17 9.79 -11.38 -4.27
N SER A 18 10.81 -10.60 -4.63
CA SER A 18 11.17 -9.34 -3.97
C SER A 18 11.17 -8.18 -4.95
N PHE A 19 10.98 -6.98 -4.42
CA PHE A 19 11.28 -5.75 -5.16
C PHE A 19 12.79 -5.48 -5.18
N VAL A 20 13.29 -5.01 -6.31
CA VAL A 20 14.68 -4.60 -6.51
C VAL A 20 14.79 -3.10 -6.70
N ALA A 21 15.91 -2.51 -6.26
CA ALA A 21 16.08 -1.06 -6.28
C ALA A 21 16.21 -0.50 -7.70
N GLN A 22 15.54 0.62 -7.95
CA GLN A 22 15.72 1.48 -9.11
C GLN A 22 16.09 2.90 -8.62
N GLY A 23 17.38 3.19 -8.62
CA GLY A 23 17.88 4.42 -8.01
C GLY A 23 17.68 4.43 -6.49
N LEU A 24 17.51 5.62 -5.90
CA LEU A 24 17.59 5.79 -4.45
C LEU A 24 16.26 5.62 -3.70
N ARG A 25 15.11 5.78 -4.37
CA ARG A 25 13.81 5.96 -3.70
C ARG A 25 12.68 5.07 -4.22
N THR A 26 12.93 4.33 -5.30
CA THR A 26 11.92 3.50 -5.96
C THR A 26 12.43 2.08 -6.03
N LEU A 27 11.58 1.11 -5.74
CA LEU A 27 11.80 -0.30 -6.04
C LEU A 27 10.81 -0.73 -7.14
N HIS A 28 11.14 -1.80 -7.86
CA HIS A 28 10.22 -2.44 -8.79
C HIS A 28 10.27 -3.96 -8.65
N GLU A 29 9.21 -4.65 -9.03
CA GLU A 29 9.17 -6.11 -9.00
C GLU A 29 10.21 -6.69 -9.95
N ASP A 30 10.99 -7.67 -9.49
CA ASP A 30 11.95 -8.36 -10.36
C ASP A 30 11.22 -9.07 -11.51
N GLY A 31 11.55 -8.69 -12.75
CA GLY A 31 10.85 -9.14 -13.96
C GLY A 31 9.62 -8.32 -14.37
N ASN A 32 9.17 -7.35 -13.55
CA ASN A 32 8.06 -6.46 -13.87
C ASN A 32 8.34 -5.00 -13.42
N PRO A 33 9.03 -4.19 -14.26
CA PRO A 33 9.38 -2.81 -13.90
C PRO A 33 8.18 -1.84 -13.83
N ALA A 34 7.01 -2.24 -14.34
CA ALA A 34 5.80 -1.43 -14.25
C ALA A 34 5.22 -1.42 -12.83
N HIS A 35 5.35 -2.55 -12.12
CA HIS A 35 4.96 -2.69 -10.73
C HIS A 35 6.04 -2.09 -9.83
N ARG A 36 5.72 -0.96 -9.20
CA ARG A 36 6.66 -0.15 -8.41
C ARG A 36 6.23 -0.02 -6.97
N LEU A 37 7.22 0.03 -6.10
CA LEU A 37 7.08 0.27 -4.67
C LEU A 37 7.92 1.49 -4.25
N ARG A 38 7.38 2.32 -3.36
CA ARG A 38 8.13 3.38 -2.68
C ARG A 38 7.78 3.38 -1.19
N VAL A 39 8.79 3.54 -0.33
CA VAL A 39 8.59 3.68 1.11
C VAL A 39 8.90 5.11 1.52
N GLU A 40 7.95 5.76 2.18
CA GLU A 40 8.15 7.06 2.84
C GLU A 40 7.93 6.90 4.34
N HIS A 41 8.60 7.72 5.14
CA HIS A 41 8.34 7.72 6.58
C HIS A 41 8.67 9.07 7.21
N ASN A 42 7.99 9.34 8.32
CA ASN A 42 8.39 10.36 9.27
C ASN A 42 8.63 9.70 10.65
N ARG A 43 8.63 10.49 11.73
CA ARG A 43 8.81 9.97 13.09
C ARG A 43 7.71 8.98 13.50
N ASN A 44 6.49 9.19 13.02
CA ASN A 44 5.28 8.53 13.52
C ASN A 44 4.74 7.47 12.55
N THR A 45 4.86 7.70 11.25
CA THR A 45 4.14 6.93 10.23
C THR A 45 5.10 6.42 9.15
N ILE A 46 4.85 5.21 8.68
CA ILE A 46 5.45 4.64 7.45
C ILE A 46 4.34 4.53 6.40
N LEU A 47 4.62 4.99 5.18
CA LEU A 47 3.77 4.79 4.02
C LEU A 47 4.48 3.86 3.03
N VAL A 48 3.81 2.81 2.61
CA VAL A 48 4.25 1.93 1.52
C VAL A 48 3.33 2.19 0.34
N HIS A 49 3.86 2.83 -0.70
CA HIS A 49 3.14 3.12 -1.94
C HIS A 49 3.38 2.00 -2.94
N LEU A 50 2.31 1.44 -3.47
CA LEU A 50 2.30 0.45 -4.55
C LEU A 50 1.61 1.07 -5.78
N SER A 51 2.15 0.81 -6.97
CA SER A 51 1.54 1.25 -8.24
C SER A 51 1.86 0.27 -9.36
N GLY A 52 0.97 0.16 -10.35
CA GLY A 52 1.21 -0.63 -11.55
C GLY A 52 1.14 -2.15 -11.36
N GLU A 53 0.55 -2.62 -10.25
CA GLU A 53 0.22 -4.04 -10.02
C GLU A 53 -0.87 -4.50 -11.00
N ASP A 54 -2.02 -3.80 -11.02
CA ASP A 54 -3.20 -4.14 -11.82
C ASP A 54 -3.58 -3.08 -12.88
N GLY A 55 -2.73 -2.06 -13.08
CA GLY A 55 -2.97 -0.98 -14.04
C GLY A 55 -2.82 0.43 -13.45
N GLU A 56 -3.66 1.36 -13.92
CA GLU A 56 -3.65 2.77 -13.46
C GLU A 56 -4.22 2.89 -12.04
N GLY A 57 -3.36 3.20 -11.08
CA GLY A 57 -3.79 3.42 -9.70
C GLY A 57 -2.65 3.29 -8.70
N TRP A 58 -2.97 3.66 -7.46
CA TRP A 58 -2.09 3.61 -6.31
C TRP A 58 -2.81 2.96 -5.14
N THR A 59 -2.12 2.04 -4.48
CA THR A 59 -2.50 1.49 -3.19
C THR A 59 -1.46 1.92 -2.17
N VAL A 60 -1.88 2.48 -1.04
CA VAL A 60 -0.98 2.93 0.02
C VAL A 60 -1.34 2.24 1.33
N LEU A 61 -0.37 1.55 1.90
CA LEU A 61 -0.43 1.06 3.27
C LEU A 61 0.20 2.12 4.20
N ALA A 62 -0.60 2.66 5.11
CA ALA A 62 -0.12 3.50 6.21
C ALA A 62 0.05 2.65 7.47
N LEU A 63 1.16 2.83 8.19
CA LEU A 63 1.48 2.14 9.44
C LEU A 63 1.91 3.15 10.50
N ASP A 64 1.20 3.20 11.62
CA ASP A 64 1.66 3.90 12.82
C ASP A 64 2.75 3.09 13.52
N ARG A 65 3.93 3.68 13.70
CA ARG A 65 5.11 2.99 14.25
C ARG A 65 4.95 2.58 15.71
N SER A 66 4.23 3.38 16.49
CA SER A 66 4.14 3.20 17.95
C SER A 66 3.11 2.13 18.32
N THR A 67 1.98 2.13 17.62
CA THR A 67 0.82 1.28 17.91
C THR A 67 0.74 0.07 16.98
N ARG A 68 1.48 0.08 15.87
CA ARG A 68 1.39 -0.90 14.76
C ARG A 68 0.00 -0.98 14.12
N ARG A 69 -0.86 0.02 14.35
CA ARG A 69 -2.11 0.18 13.61
C ARG A 69 -1.79 0.50 12.16
N TRP A 70 -2.63 0.01 11.27
CA TRP A 70 -2.45 0.19 9.83
C TRP A 70 -3.79 0.45 9.16
N ALA A 71 -3.72 1.10 8.01
CA ALA A 71 -4.86 1.30 7.13
C ALA A 71 -4.40 1.28 5.66
N VAL A 72 -5.32 0.95 4.77
CA VAL A 72 -5.09 0.94 3.33
C VAL A 72 -5.99 1.99 2.68
N GLY A 73 -5.40 2.80 1.81
CA GLY A 73 -6.09 3.73 0.92
C GLY A 73 -5.74 3.44 -0.54
N GLU A 74 -6.66 3.75 -1.43
CA GLU A 74 -6.60 3.49 -2.86
C GLU A 74 -6.98 4.75 -3.64
N GLY A 75 -6.37 4.98 -4.80
CA GLY A 75 -6.68 6.17 -5.57
C GLY A 75 -6.00 6.22 -6.93
N ARG A 76 -6.53 7.05 -7.82
CA ARG A 76 -5.92 7.25 -9.15
C ARG A 76 -4.58 7.98 -9.07
N ARG A 77 -4.40 8.85 -8.07
CA ARG A 77 -3.15 9.59 -7.81
C ARG A 77 -2.54 9.10 -6.50
N GLN A 78 -1.21 9.09 -6.43
CA GLN A 78 -0.45 8.71 -5.23
C GLN A 78 -0.90 9.50 -3.99
N LEU A 79 -1.11 10.82 -4.16
CA LEU A 79 -1.52 11.70 -3.07
C LEU A 79 -2.90 11.34 -2.52
N ASP A 80 -3.86 11.01 -3.38
CA ASP A 80 -5.22 10.67 -2.96
C ASP A 80 -5.22 9.38 -2.12
N ALA A 81 -4.55 8.34 -2.61
CA ALA A 81 -4.41 7.07 -1.89
C ALA A 81 -3.68 7.24 -0.54
N ALA A 82 -2.65 8.09 -0.50
CA ALA A 82 -1.91 8.37 0.72
C ALA A 82 -2.75 9.15 1.75
N THR A 83 -3.50 10.15 1.31
CA THR A 83 -4.43 10.90 2.16
C THR A 83 -5.49 9.98 2.73
N GLU A 84 -6.13 9.16 1.89
CA GLU A 84 -7.16 8.22 2.35
C GLU A 84 -6.59 7.22 3.37
N ALA A 85 -5.41 6.64 3.11
CA ALA A 85 -4.77 5.72 4.05
C ALA A 85 -4.48 6.39 5.40
N PHE A 86 -4.02 7.64 5.38
CA PHE A 86 -3.72 8.41 6.58
C PHE A 86 -4.98 8.76 7.39
N GLU A 87 -6.04 9.23 6.73
CA GLU A 87 -7.32 9.55 7.37
C GLU A 87 -7.99 8.31 7.96
N ARG A 88 -7.89 7.16 7.29
CA ARG A 88 -8.36 5.88 7.84
C ARG A 88 -7.53 5.41 9.04
N LEU A 89 -6.23 5.70 9.05
CA LEU A 89 -5.34 5.36 10.16
C LEU A 89 -5.60 6.25 11.39
N TYR A 90 -5.89 7.53 11.15
CA TYR A 90 -6.16 8.55 12.16
C TYR A 90 -7.51 9.23 11.88
N PRO A 91 -8.64 8.54 12.09
CA PRO A 91 -9.94 9.15 11.90
C PRO A 91 -10.06 10.38 12.81
N ALA A 92 -10.63 11.46 12.30
CA ALA A 92 -11.00 12.58 13.14
C ALA A 92 -11.86 12.05 14.29
N GLY A 93 -11.50 12.37 15.54
CA GLY A 93 -12.34 12.03 16.67
C GLY A 93 -13.70 12.74 16.52
N ASP A 94 -14.79 12.01 16.77
CA ASP A 94 -16.15 12.57 16.86
C ASP A 94 -16.24 13.65 17.96
#